data_AF-A0A353RVG0-F1
#
_entry.id   AF-A0A353RVG0-F1
#
_cell.length_a   1.000
_cell.length_b   1.000
_cell.length_c   1.000
_cell.angle_alpha   90.00
_cell.angle_beta   90.00
_cell.angle_gamma   90.00
#
_symmetry.space_group_name_H-M   'P 1'
#
loop_
_entity.id
_entity.type
_entity.pdbx_description
1 polymer ?
#
loop_
_entity_poly.entity_id
_entity_poly.type
_entity_poly.pdbx_seq_one_letter_code
_entity_poly.pdbx_strand_id
1 'polypeptide(L)'
;MYSAYRTDRRRFKRMRVRLAAVYSIEAPEYVKNILDGGEFEAITLDVSEGGLSLLAEHYLPKQTIIRLKLIVFEIANGGCANFYEPVTAIGNVRSV
;
A
#
# COMPACT_ATOMS: atom_id res chain seq x y z
N MET A 1 -33.18 -18.75 13.78
CA MET A 1 -32.61 -17.73 12.89
C MET A 1 -31.23 -17.35 13.45
N TYR A 2 -30.19 -18.13 13.13
CA TYR A 2 -28.85 -17.92 13.72
C TYR A 2 -28.07 -16.91 12.89
N SER A 3 -27.95 -15.69 13.42
CA SER A 3 -26.99 -14.69 12.96
C SER A 3 -25.59 -15.26 13.17
N ALA A 4 -24.89 -15.57 12.07
CA ALA A 4 -23.53 -16.05 12.12
C ALA A 4 -22.64 -14.95 12.73
N TYR A 5 -22.12 -15.19 13.94
CA TYR A 5 -20.97 -14.48 14.46
C TYR A 5 -19.81 -14.66 13.47
N ARG A 6 -19.66 -13.76 12.51
CA ARG A 6 -18.44 -13.63 11.71
C ARG A 6 -17.38 -13.05 12.63
N THR A 7 -16.78 -13.89 13.45
CA THR A 7 -15.59 -13.55 14.21
C THR A 7 -14.53 -13.09 13.20
N ASP A 8 -14.04 -11.87 13.37
CA ASP A 8 -12.97 -11.34 12.53
C ASP A 8 -11.76 -12.29 12.62
N ARG A 9 -11.36 -12.87 11.48
CA ARG A 9 -10.25 -13.83 11.40
C ARG A 9 -8.90 -13.13 11.24
N ARG A 10 -8.87 -11.79 11.16
CA ARG A 10 -7.63 -11.04 10.96
C ARG A 10 -6.79 -11.08 12.23
N ARG A 11 -5.53 -11.50 12.07
CA ARG A 11 -4.52 -11.41 13.13
C ARG A 11 -4.22 -9.97 13.53
N PHE A 12 -4.27 -9.05 12.57
CA PHE A 12 -3.96 -7.64 12.77
C PHE A 12 -5.16 -6.76 12.41
N LYS A 13 -5.52 -5.85 13.30
CA LYS A 13 -6.57 -4.86 13.05
C LYS A 13 -6.10 -3.88 11.97
N ARG A 14 -6.97 -3.59 11.01
CA ARG A 14 -6.73 -2.59 9.96
C ARG A 14 -7.19 -1.22 10.43
N MET A 15 -6.32 -0.23 10.27
CA MET A 15 -6.65 1.17 10.46
C MET A 15 -7.00 1.76 9.10
N ARG A 16 -8.16 2.42 9.01
CA ARG A 16 -8.53 3.19 7.82
C ARG A 16 -7.72 4.48 7.83
N VAL A 17 -6.81 4.60 6.87
CA VAL A 17 -5.95 5.77 6.72
C VAL A 17 -5.72 5.99 5.23
N ARG A 18 -5.73 7.25 4.81
CA ARG A 18 -5.39 7.66 3.45
C ARG A 18 -4.03 8.31 3.46
N LEU A 19 -3.02 7.55 3.07
CA LEU A 19 -1.65 8.03 2.88
C LEU A 19 -1.29 7.95 1.41
N ALA A 20 -0.54 8.96 0.95
CA ALA A 20 0.13 8.89 -0.34
C ALA A 20 1.17 7.76 -0.30
N ALA A 21 1.22 6.99 -1.38
CA ALA A 21 2.13 5.88 -1.53
C ALA A 21 2.70 5.88 -2.93
N VAL A 22 3.91 5.37 -3.04
CA VAL A 22 4.57 5.14 -4.32
C VAL A 22 4.95 3.68 -4.38
N TYR A 23 4.65 2.98 -5.48
CA TYR A 23 5.01 1.58 -5.64
C TYR A 23 5.82 1.35 -6.91
N SER A 24 6.65 0.31 -6.91
CA SER A 24 7.34 -0.18 -8.09
C SER A 24 7.20 -1.70 -8.16
N ILE A 25 7.12 -2.23 -9.38
CA ILE A 25 7.04 -3.68 -9.59
C ILE A 25 8.44 -4.27 -9.43
N GLU A 26 8.55 -5.31 -8.60
CA GLU A 26 9.80 -6.04 -8.44
C GLU A 26 9.95 -7.05 -9.58
N ALA A 27 10.62 -6.58 -10.64
CA ALA A 27 10.98 -7.37 -11.82
C ALA A 27 12.46 -7.15 -12.16
N PRO A 28 13.08 -8.05 -12.96
CA PRO A 28 14.42 -7.83 -13.49
C PRO A 28 14.54 -6.51 -14.24
N GLU A 29 15.71 -5.88 -14.19
CA GLU A 29 15.94 -4.54 -14.73
C GLU A 29 15.64 -4.41 -16.23
N TYR A 30 15.95 -5.45 -17.01
CA TYR A 30 15.59 -5.49 -18.44
C TYR A 30 14.07 -5.47 -18.66
N VAL A 31 13.28 -6.08 -17.78
CA VAL A 31 11.80 -6.07 -17.85
C VAL A 31 11.28 -4.70 -17.44
N LYS A 32 11.86 -4.09 -16.41
CA LYS A 32 11.53 -2.72 -15.99
C LYS A 32 11.76 -1.74 -17.14
N ASN A 33 12.92 -1.78 -17.80
CA ASN A 33 13.22 -0.88 -18.91
C ASN A 33 12.26 -1.02 -20.10
N ILE A 34 11.70 -2.22 -20.32
CA ILE A 34 10.70 -2.46 -21.37
C ILE A 34 9.30 -1.97 -20.96
N LEU A 35 8.95 -2.10 -19.68
CA LEU A 35 7.65 -1.69 -19.14
C LEU A 35 7.60 -0.21 -18.72
N ASP A 36 8.57 0.59 -19.19
CA ASP A 36 8.78 1.98 -18.76
C ASP A 36 8.78 2.09 -17.22
N GLY A 37 9.63 1.23 -16.63
CA GLY A 37 9.63 0.75 -15.26
C GLY A 37 9.68 1.86 -14.23
N GLY A 38 8.51 2.43 -14.00
CA GLY A 38 8.31 3.58 -13.15
C GLY A 38 8.05 3.23 -11.71
N GLU A 39 8.30 4.23 -10.89
CA GLU A 39 7.56 4.42 -9.65
C GLU A 39 6.17 4.95 -9.99
N PHE A 40 5.13 4.33 -9.43
CA PHE A 40 3.73 4.65 -9.68
C PHE A 40 3.10 5.19 -8.42
N GLU A 41 2.28 6.21 -8.56
CA GLU A 41 1.53 6.79 -7.45
C GLU A 41 0.33 5.90 -7.06
N ALA A 42 0.03 5.87 -5.77
CA ALA A 42 -1.12 5.18 -5.22
C ALA A 42 -1.58 5.86 -3.92
N ILE A 43 -2.81 5.53 -3.51
CA ILE A 43 -3.35 5.96 -2.22
C ILE A 43 -3.67 4.73 -1.40
N THR A 44 -3.18 4.67 -0.16
CA THR A 44 -3.60 3.63 0.77
C THR A 44 -5.04 3.86 1.23
N LEU A 45 -5.82 2.78 1.35
CA LEU A 45 -7.19 2.83 1.88
C LEU A 45 -7.26 2.38 3.34
N ASP A 46 -6.42 1.40 3.67
CA ASP A 46 -6.23 0.89 5.01
C ASP A 46 -4.83 0.27 5.16
N VAL A 47 -4.32 0.26 6.38
CA VAL A 47 -3.03 -0.31 6.74
C VAL A 47 -3.16 -1.15 8.01
N SER A 48 -2.42 -2.25 8.06
CA SER A 48 -2.18 -3.08 9.23
C SER A 48 -0.74 -3.59 9.20
N GLU A 49 -0.27 -4.14 10.31
CA GLU A 49 1.06 -4.77 10.39
C GLU A 49 1.24 -5.89 9.35
N GLY A 50 0.16 -6.63 9.03
CA GLY A 50 0.20 -7.74 8.07
C GLY A 50 0.00 -7.34 6.60
N GLY A 51 -0.23 -6.07 6.30
CA GLY A 51 -0.46 -5.59 4.94
C GLY A 51 -1.48 -4.46 4.86
N LEU A 52 -1.78 -4.06 3.63
CA LEU A 52 -2.52 -2.85 3.32
C LEU A 52 -3.37 -3.02 2.05
N SER A 53 -4.29 -2.08 1.84
CA SER A 53 -5.06 -1.94 0.61
C SER A 53 -4.62 -0.69 -0.12
N LEU A 54 -4.40 -0.77 -1.43
CA LEU A 54 -4.01 0.36 -2.28
C LEU A 54 -5.09 0.61 -3.33
N LEU A 55 -5.32 1.88 -3.61
CA LEU A 55 -5.94 2.34 -4.84
C LEU A 55 -4.81 2.66 -5.82
N ALA A 56 -4.64 1.79 -6.82
CA ALA A 56 -3.66 1.95 -7.89
C ALA A 56 -4.37 2.30 -9.20
N GLU A 57 -3.75 3.14 -10.02
CA GLU A 57 -4.29 3.51 -11.34
C GLU A 57 -4.16 2.36 -12.36
N HIS A 58 -3.14 1.53 -12.19
CA HIS A 58 -2.86 0.41 -13.07
C HIS A 58 -3.33 -0.90 -12.44
N TYR A 59 -3.79 -1.81 -13.30
CA TYR A 59 -4.10 -3.17 -12.88
C TYR A 59 -2.82 -3.88 -12.44
N LEU A 60 -2.82 -4.35 -11.18
CA LEU A 60 -1.73 -5.13 -10.60
C LEU A 60 -2.16 -6.58 -10.49
N PRO A 61 -1.61 -7.51 -11.28
CA PRO A 61 -1.94 -8.92 -11.19
C PRO A 61 -1.71 -9.48 -9.78
N LYS A 62 -2.51 -10.48 -9.40
CA LYS A 62 -2.25 -11.25 -8.18
C LYS A 62 -0.85 -11.87 -8.24
N GLN A 63 -0.21 -12.00 -7.08
CA GLN A 63 1.14 -12.54 -6.91
C GLN A 63 2.27 -11.66 -7.47
N THR A 64 1.96 -10.49 -8.05
CA THR A 64 2.99 -9.49 -8.33
C THR A 64 3.65 -9.05 -7.04
N ILE A 65 4.98 -9.11 -6.99
CA ILE A 65 5.79 -8.55 -5.91
C ILE A 65 5.94 -7.05 -6.20
N ILE A 66 5.61 -6.22 -5.22
CA ILE A 66 5.78 -4.77 -5.29
C ILE A 66 6.64 -4.28 -4.13
N ARG A 67 7.43 -3.25 -4.41
CA ARG A 67 8.11 -2.43 -3.41
C ARG A 67 7.32 -1.14 -3.25
N LEU A 68 6.88 -0.88 -2.03
CA LEU A 68 6.05 0.26 -1.65
C LEU A 68 6.86 1.25 -0.80
N LYS A 69 6.62 2.53 -0.99
CA LYS A 69 7.07 3.64 -0.15
C LYS A 69 5.83 4.38 0.34
N LEU A 70 5.62 4.40 1.65
CA LEU A 70 4.53 5.12 2.31
C LEU A 70 5.03 6.50 2.73
N ILE A 71 4.37 7.54 2.26
CA ILE A 71 4.67 8.92 2.65
C ILE A 71 3.85 9.23 3.89
N VAL A 72 4.55 9.33 5.03
CA VAL A 72 3.94 9.65 6.31
C VAL A 72 4.21 11.11 6.63
N PHE A 73 3.15 11.84 6.98
CA PHE A 73 3.26 13.23 7.41
C PHE A 73 2.29 13.50 8.54
N GLU A 74 2.64 14.47 9.37
CA GLU A 74 1.78 15.03 10.41
C GLU A 74 1.44 16.48 10.04
N ILE A 75 0.20 16.89 10.28
CA ILE A 75 -0.20 18.30 10.14
C ILE A 75 0.00 18.94 11.52
N ALA A 76 0.98 19.84 11.63
CA ALA A 76 1.27 20.55 12.86
C ALA A 76 0.22 21.64 13.16
N ASN A 77 0.13 22.04 14.44
CA ASN A 77 -0.72 23.13 14.91
C ASN A 77 -0.23 24.47 14.32
N GLY A 78 -0.73 24.80 13.12
CA GLY A 78 -0.23 25.90 12.29
C GLY A 78 -0.44 25.66 10.79
N GLY A 79 -0.89 24.47 10.39
CA GLY A 79 -1.17 24.14 8.99
C GLY A 79 0.06 23.69 8.19
N CYS A 80 1.23 23.62 8.82
CA CYS A 80 2.44 23.07 8.22
C CYS A 80 2.39 21.53 8.24
N ALA A 81 2.86 20.89 7.16
CA ALA A 81 3.03 19.45 7.10
C ALA A 81 4.48 19.06 7.44
N ASN A 82 4.67 18.27 8.50
CA ASN A 82 5.94 17.68 8.86
C ASN A 82 6.03 16.29 8.22
N PHE A 83 6.97 16.11 7.29
CA PHE A 83 7.19 14.83 6.62
C PHE A 83 8.17 13.98 7.43
N TYR A 84 7.83 12.70 7.60
CA TYR A 84 8.73 11.71 8.16
C TYR A 84 9.46 10.96 7.06
N GLU A 85 10.49 10.21 7.44
CA GLU A 85 11.18 9.31 6.51
C GLU A 85 10.17 8.29 5.93
N PRO A 86 10.15 8.10 4.60
CA PRO A 86 9.21 7.18 3.99
C PRO A 86 9.38 5.75 4.50
N VAL A 87 8.28 5.13 4.91
CA VAL A 87 8.30 3.73 5.33
C VAL A 87 8.30 2.86 4.08
N THR A 88 9.33 2.02 3.92
CA THR A 88 9.44 1.11 2.79
C THR A 88 9.00 -0.30 3.16
N ALA A 89 8.28 -0.96 2.25
CA ALA A 89 7.80 -2.32 2.43
C ALA A 89 7.84 -3.09 1.12
N ILE A 90 8.03 -4.41 1.21
CA ILE A 90 7.91 -5.32 0.06
C ILE A 90 6.72 -6.24 0.34
N GLY A 91 5.86 -6.42 -0.66
CA GLY A 91 4.64 -7.20 -0.50
C GLY A 91 4.16 -7.84 -1.78
N ASN A 92 3.35 -8.88 -1.63
CA ASN A 92 2.70 -9.58 -2.72
C ASN A 92 1.24 -9.13 -2.85
N VAL A 93 0.81 -8.84 -4.07
CA VAL A 93 -0.61 -8.57 -4.35
C VAL A 93 -1.45 -9.81 -4.06
N ARG A 94 -2.38 -9.71 -3.11
CA ARG A 94 -3.25 -10.83 -2.69
C ARG A 94 -4.61 -10.83 -3.39
N SER A 95 -5.16 -9.66 -3.69
CA SER A 95 -6.47 -9.46 -4.29
C SER A 95 -6.50 -8.15 -5.08
N VAL A 96 -7.35 -8.10 -6.11
CA VAL A 96 -7.64 -6.95 -6.97
C VAL A 96 -9.14 -6.76 -7.03
#